data_AF-A0A6G1RK84-F1
#
_entry.id   AF-A0A6G1RK84-F1
#
_cell.length_a   1.000
_cell.length_b   1.000
_cell.length_c   1.000
_cell.angle_alpha   90.00
_cell.angle_beta   90.00
_cell.angle_gamma   90.00
#
_symmetry.space_group_name_H-M   'P 1'
#
loop_
_entity.id
_entity.type
_entity.pdbx_description
1 polymer ?
#
loop_
_entity_poly.entity_id
_entity_poly.type
_entity_poly.pdbx_seq_one_letter_code
_entity_poly.pdbx_strand_id
1 'polypeptide(L)'
;ELLPVAIPSVAVCLQTLKNGGYSAKVKEHVESLLGMSNLEIDNFMSTSLGTFPGSKILTLVTQVSFYLKPSVDELLERNRYVTGWFSPYHRGRKIIHPIIVHHFQPDAVSLLTKWNAVVQDLQAAMEQVFPECTIEEWMEENVQPSLQKLQQVVDDLDKAIQAQSQGHFH
;
A
#
# COMPACT_ATOMS: atom_id res chain seq x y z
N GLU A 1 -2.32 -12.96 -9.86
CA GLU A 1 -1.16 -12.41 -10.60
C GLU A 1 -1.63 -11.39 -11.64
N LEU A 2 -1.15 -10.13 -11.59
CA LEU A 2 -1.57 -9.08 -12.53
C LEU A 2 -0.53 -8.91 -13.64
N LEU A 3 -0.91 -9.18 -14.89
CA LEU A 3 -0.01 -9.13 -16.04
C LEU A 3 0.79 -7.80 -16.16
N PRO A 4 0.19 -6.60 -15.99
CA PRO A 4 0.92 -5.33 -16.05
C PRO A 4 2.10 -5.22 -15.08
N VAL A 5 2.00 -5.87 -13.92
CA VAL A 5 3.06 -5.87 -12.90
C VAL A 5 4.24 -6.73 -13.34
N ALA A 6 3.99 -7.78 -14.14
CA ALA A 6 5.01 -8.70 -14.64
C ALA A 6 5.74 -8.20 -15.90
N ILE A 7 5.21 -7.18 -16.59
CA ILE A 7 5.76 -6.69 -17.87
C ILE A 7 7.27 -6.37 -17.80
N PRO A 8 7.78 -5.64 -16.79
CA PRO A 8 9.22 -5.36 -16.71
C PRO A 8 10.08 -6.62 -16.65
N SER A 9 9.69 -7.60 -15.83
CA SER A 9 10.41 -8.87 -15.72
C SER A 9 10.39 -9.63 -17.04
N VAL A 10 9.21 -9.73 -17.68
CA VAL A 10 9.07 -10.39 -18.99
C VAL A 10 9.92 -9.72 -20.06
N ALA A 11 9.94 -8.38 -20.10
CA ALA A 11 10.74 -7.62 -21.05
C ALA A 11 12.25 -7.89 -20.86
N VAL A 12 12.74 -7.91 -19.61
CA VAL A 12 14.14 -8.26 -19.31
C VAL A 12 14.45 -9.70 -19.74
N CYS A 13 13.59 -10.66 -19.42
CA CYS A 13 13.78 -12.06 -19.79
C CYS A 13 13.84 -12.25 -21.31
N LEU A 14 12.90 -11.67 -22.05
CA LEU A 14 12.86 -11.78 -23.51
C LEU A 14 14.07 -11.13 -24.18
N GLN A 15 14.49 -9.94 -23.71
CA GLN A 15 15.66 -9.27 -24.27
C GLN A 15 16.95 -10.00 -23.89
N THR A 16 17.04 -10.56 -22.69
CA THR A 16 18.17 -11.40 -22.27
C THR A 16 18.31 -12.62 -23.17
N LEU A 17 17.21 -13.34 -23.42
CA LEU A 17 17.20 -14.50 -24.32
C LEU A 17 17.59 -14.13 -25.75
N LYS A 18 17.01 -13.03 -26.27
CA LYS A 18 17.29 -12.54 -27.62
C LYS A 18 18.76 -12.14 -27.83
N ASN A 19 19.40 -11.59 -26.80
CA ASN A 19 20.79 -11.11 -26.89
C ASN A 19 21.81 -12.14 -26.39
N GLY A 20 21.37 -13.36 -26.04
CA GLY A 20 22.25 -14.44 -25.57
C GLY A 20 22.79 -14.25 -24.15
N GLY A 21 22.26 -13.31 -23.38
CA GLY A 21 22.69 -13.03 -22.01
C GLY A 21 22.25 -11.65 -21.51
N TYR A 22 22.25 -11.49 -20.18
CA TYR A 22 21.97 -10.20 -19.54
C TYR A 22 23.21 -9.30 -19.62
N SER A 23 23.01 -8.02 -19.94
CA SER A 23 24.08 -7.03 -20.04
C SER A 23 23.53 -5.62 -19.79
N ALA A 24 24.40 -4.64 -19.53
CA ALA A 24 24.01 -3.24 -19.36
C ALA A 24 23.22 -2.71 -20.59
N LYS A 25 23.64 -3.10 -21.80
CA LYS A 25 22.94 -2.75 -23.04
C LYS A 25 21.51 -3.32 -23.10
N VAL A 26 21.30 -4.53 -22.59
CA VAL A 26 19.96 -5.14 -22.49
C VAL A 26 19.10 -4.36 -21.50
N LYS A 27 19.65 -3.99 -20.34
CA LYS A 27 18.95 -3.17 -19.34
C LYS A 27 18.52 -1.82 -19.91
N GLU A 28 19.46 -1.05 -20.47
CA GLU A 28 19.20 0.26 -21.08
C GLU A 28 18.15 0.17 -22.20
N HIS A 29 18.19 -0.91 -23.00
CA HIS A 29 17.22 -1.12 -24.05
C HIS A 29 15.80 -1.36 -23.50
N VAL A 30 15.67 -2.16 -22.43
CA VAL A 30 14.38 -2.40 -21.76
C VAL A 30 13.86 -1.13 -21.09
N GLU A 31 14.72 -0.38 -20.42
CA GLU A 31 14.39 0.92 -19.81
C GLU A 31 13.81 1.88 -20.86
N SER A 32 14.47 2.00 -22.01
CA SER A 32 13.98 2.81 -23.12
C SER A 32 12.65 2.31 -23.67
N LEU A 33 12.48 0.99 -23.82
CA LEU A 33 11.26 0.39 -24.38
C LEU A 33 10.05 0.53 -23.45
N LEU A 34 10.27 0.46 -22.13
CA LEU A 34 9.23 0.62 -21.13
C LEU A 34 9.07 2.07 -20.65
N GLY A 35 9.93 2.97 -21.09
CA GLY A 35 9.99 4.37 -20.64
C GLY A 35 10.35 4.50 -19.16
N MET A 36 11.09 3.55 -18.60
CA MET A 36 11.52 3.55 -17.19
C MET A 36 12.85 4.28 -17.03
N SER A 37 12.97 5.13 -16.00
CA SER A 37 14.22 5.86 -15.73
C SER A 37 15.31 5.00 -15.12
N ASN A 38 14.93 3.95 -14.39
CA ASN A 38 15.85 2.95 -13.85
C ASN A 38 15.08 1.66 -13.58
N LEU A 39 15.59 0.56 -14.12
CA LEU A 39 15.13 -0.79 -13.83
C LEU A 39 16.03 -1.36 -12.73
N GLU A 40 15.65 -1.11 -11.48
CA GLU A 40 16.30 -1.74 -10.33
C GLU A 40 15.70 -3.14 -10.14
N ILE A 41 16.47 -4.15 -10.54
CA ILE A 41 16.10 -5.56 -10.38
C ILE A 41 16.08 -5.95 -8.89
N ASP A 42 16.89 -5.27 -8.08
CA ASP A 42 17.10 -5.59 -6.67
C ASP A 42 16.15 -4.85 -5.71
N ASN A 43 15.52 -3.75 -6.15
CA ASN A 43 14.63 -2.97 -5.32
C ASN A 43 13.59 -2.21 -6.17
N PHE A 44 12.35 -2.69 -6.23
CA PHE A 44 11.25 -2.05 -6.96
C PHE A 44 10.72 -0.77 -6.26
N MET A 45 11.60 0.10 -5.77
CA MET A 45 11.27 1.25 -4.92
C MET A 45 11.27 2.60 -5.67
N SER A 46 11.15 2.57 -7.01
CA SER A 46 11.03 3.82 -7.77
C SER A 46 9.55 4.23 -7.92
N THR A 47 9.27 5.52 -7.75
CA THR A 47 7.91 6.09 -7.76
C THR A 47 7.33 6.24 -9.16
N SER A 48 8.16 6.17 -10.21
CA SER A 48 7.75 6.24 -11.61
C SER A 48 8.25 5.03 -12.39
N LEU A 49 7.40 4.02 -12.53
CA LEU A 49 7.76 2.72 -13.11
C LEU A 49 7.53 2.64 -14.63
N GLY A 50 7.55 3.78 -15.33
CA GLY A 50 7.58 3.85 -16.79
C GLY A 50 6.30 4.33 -17.46
N THR A 51 6.28 4.27 -18.80
CA THR A 51 5.21 4.82 -19.66
C THR A 51 4.55 3.75 -20.54
N PHE A 52 4.82 2.47 -20.29
CA PHE A 52 4.22 1.36 -21.03
C PHE A 52 2.74 1.14 -20.64
N PRO A 53 1.92 0.48 -21.48
CA PRO A 53 0.54 0.15 -21.15
C PRO A 53 0.43 -0.67 -19.86
N GLY A 54 -0.27 -0.13 -18.86
CA GLY A 54 -0.38 -0.77 -17.54
C GLY A 54 0.67 -0.32 -16.52
N SER A 55 1.57 0.61 -16.85
CA SER A 55 2.54 1.16 -15.90
C SER A 55 1.87 1.82 -14.69
N LYS A 56 0.70 2.45 -14.86
CA LYS A 56 -0.11 2.99 -13.75
C LYS A 56 -0.49 1.91 -12.74
N ILE A 57 -0.91 0.73 -13.22
CA ILE A 57 -1.26 -0.41 -12.35
C ILE A 57 -0.01 -0.89 -11.62
N LEU A 58 1.12 -1.05 -12.32
CA LEU A 58 2.39 -1.40 -11.69
C LEU A 58 2.76 -0.40 -10.58
N THR A 59 2.71 0.91 -10.84
CA THR A 59 3.01 1.95 -9.83
C THR A 59 2.11 1.85 -8.61
N LEU A 60 0.79 1.68 -8.79
CA LEU A 60 -0.15 1.63 -7.68
C LEU A 60 -0.04 0.32 -6.88
N VAL A 61 0.17 -0.81 -7.55
CA VAL A 61 0.45 -2.09 -6.88
C VAL A 61 1.74 -2.02 -6.08
N THR A 62 2.79 -1.40 -6.62
CA THR A 62 4.04 -1.16 -5.88
C THR A 62 3.79 -0.27 -4.66
N GLN A 63 2.98 0.79 -4.79
CA GLN A 63 2.58 1.63 -3.66
C GLN A 63 1.89 0.84 -2.56
N VAL A 64 0.93 -0.03 -2.91
CA VAL A 64 0.25 -0.91 -1.95
C VAL A 64 1.24 -1.86 -1.28
N SER A 65 2.02 -2.60 -2.07
CA SER A 65 2.83 -3.72 -1.59
C SER A 65 4.07 -3.31 -0.82
N PHE A 66 4.76 -2.25 -1.25
CA PHE A 66 6.08 -1.89 -0.71
C PHE A 66 6.08 -0.65 0.18
N TYR A 67 5.00 0.13 0.18
CA TYR A 67 4.94 1.33 1.02
C TYR A 67 3.77 1.26 2.00
N LEU A 68 2.54 1.14 1.49
CA LEU A 68 1.36 1.23 2.33
C LEU A 68 1.26 0.04 3.30
N LYS A 69 1.36 -1.20 2.82
CA LYS A 69 1.33 -2.40 3.68
C LYS A 69 2.40 -2.33 4.79
N PRO A 70 3.70 -2.13 4.48
CA PRO A 70 4.72 -1.97 5.51
C PRO A 70 4.46 -0.80 6.48
N SER A 71 3.94 0.34 6.00
CA SER A 71 3.59 1.46 6.89
C SER A 71 2.45 1.12 7.84
N VAL A 72 1.48 0.31 7.42
CA VAL A 72 0.43 -0.19 8.32
C VAL A 72 1.03 -1.14 9.35
N ASP A 73 1.87 -2.09 8.93
CA ASP A 73 2.52 -3.02 9.87
C ASP A 73 3.42 -2.26 10.86
N GLU A 74 4.15 -1.24 10.40
CA GLU A 74 4.96 -0.37 11.26
C GLU A 74 4.09 0.39 12.27
N LEU A 75 2.99 0.99 11.84
CA LEU A 75 2.08 1.71 12.71
C LEU A 75 1.40 0.78 13.72
N LEU A 76 0.94 -0.39 13.30
CA LEU A 76 0.11 -1.25 14.14
C LEU A 76 0.92 -2.18 15.03
N GLU A 77 2.09 -2.63 14.56
CA GLU A 77 2.87 -3.67 15.24
C GLU A 77 4.16 -3.13 15.86
N ARG A 78 4.68 -1.98 15.39
CA ARG A 78 5.97 -1.43 15.86
C ARG A 78 5.84 -0.10 16.59
N ASN A 79 4.74 0.64 16.40
CA ASN A 79 4.51 1.88 17.13
C ASN A 79 4.22 1.58 18.62
N ARG A 80 5.12 2.01 19.49
CA ARG A 80 5.03 1.81 20.95
C ARG A 80 3.75 2.37 21.59
N TYR A 81 3.18 3.42 21.00
CA TYR A 81 1.95 4.02 21.50
C TYR A 81 0.75 3.14 21.16
N VAL A 82 0.72 2.59 19.95
CA VAL A 82 -0.34 1.66 19.53
C VAL A 82 -0.23 0.35 20.29
N THR A 83 0.94 -0.28 20.30
CA THR A 83 1.12 -1.60 20.93
C THR A 83 1.04 -1.56 22.45
N GLY A 84 1.54 -0.49 23.09
CA GLY A 84 1.54 -0.36 24.55
C GLY A 84 0.26 0.24 25.13
N TRP A 85 -0.30 1.25 24.47
CA TRP A 85 -1.35 2.11 25.05
C TRP A 85 -2.67 2.10 24.27
N PHE A 86 -2.70 1.41 23.13
CA PHE A 86 -3.90 1.22 22.32
C PHE A 86 -4.04 -0.23 21.80
N SER A 87 -3.57 -1.18 22.61
CA SER A 87 -3.67 -2.61 22.34
C SER A 87 -5.14 -3.08 22.26
N PRO A 88 -5.42 -4.31 21.77
CA PRO A 88 -6.79 -4.85 21.71
C PRO A 88 -7.58 -4.74 23.02
N TYR A 89 -6.90 -4.87 24.18
CA TYR A 89 -7.52 -4.68 25.50
C TYR A 89 -8.07 -3.27 25.71
N HIS A 90 -7.28 -2.25 25.35
CA HIS A 90 -7.65 -0.84 25.50
C HIS A 90 -8.80 -0.47 24.55
N ARG A 91 -8.70 -0.93 23.30
CA ARG A 91 -9.72 -0.72 22.25
C ARG A 91 -11.07 -1.30 22.64
N GLY A 92 -11.11 -2.55 23.11
CA GLY A 92 -12.35 -3.20 23.56
C GLY A 92 -13.04 -2.49 24.74
N ARG A 93 -12.28 -1.76 25.55
CA ARG A 93 -12.81 -0.98 26.68
C ARG A 93 -12.99 0.51 26.38
N LYS A 94 -12.63 0.95 25.17
CA LYS A 94 -12.67 2.37 24.75
C LYS A 94 -11.85 3.28 25.68
N ILE A 95 -10.70 2.80 26.15
CA ILE A 95 -9.80 3.52 27.05
C ILE A 95 -8.56 3.94 26.26
N ILE A 96 -8.24 5.23 26.27
CA ILE A 96 -6.96 5.75 25.78
C ILE A 96 -6.61 7.02 26.55
N HIS A 97 -5.34 7.27 26.83
CA HIS A 97 -4.96 8.54 27.46
C HIS A 97 -4.91 9.66 26.41
N PRO A 98 -5.49 10.86 26.64
CA PRO A 98 -5.57 11.93 25.62
C PRO A 98 -4.21 12.32 25.01
N ILE A 99 -3.16 12.40 25.83
CA ILE A 99 -1.79 12.69 25.36
C ILE A 99 -1.30 11.63 24.35
N ILE A 100 -1.70 10.36 24.52
CA ILE A 100 -1.28 9.27 23.65
C ILE A 100 -1.93 9.37 22.28
N VAL A 101 -3.18 9.84 22.21
CA VAL A 101 -3.90 10.07 20.95
C VAL A 101 -3.09 10.97 20.01
N HIS A 102 -2.54 12.08 20.54
CA HIS A 102 -1.75 13.03 19.75
C HIS A 102 -0.46 12.44 19.16
N HIS A 103 0.05 11.33 19.68
CA HIS A 103 1.28 10.73 19.20
C HIS A 103 1.14 9.88 17.95
N PHE A 104 -0.07 9.42 17.60
CA PHE A 104 -0.25 8.54 16.44
C PHE A 104 -1.53 8.77 15.64
N GLN A 105 -2.54 9.48 16.18
CA GLN A 105 -3.78 9.76 15.45
C GLN A 105 -3.52 10.44 14.09
N PRO A 106 -2.69 11.51 13.99
CA PRO A 106 -2.50 12.20 12.72
C PRO A 106 -1.91 11.26 11.66
N ASP A 107 -0.97 10.41 12.06
CA ASP A 107 -0.31 9.46 11.17
C ASP A 107 -1.28 8.35 10.73
N ALA A 108 -2.10 7.83 11.65
CA ALA A 108 -3.10 6.81 11.34
C ALA A 108 -4.16 7.33 10.35
N VAL A 109 -4.69 8.53 10.57
CA VAL A 109 -5.70 9.16 9.71
C VAL A 109 -5.10 9.54 8.35
N SER A 110 -3.89 10.08 8.34
CA SER A 110 -3.17 10.42 7.10
C SER A 110 -2.88 9.17 6.27
N LEU A 111 -2.41 8.09 6.91
CA LEU A 111 -2.15 6.81 6.25
C LEU A 111 -3.43 6.21 5.66
N LEU A 112 -4.54 6.25 6.40
CA LEU A 112 -5.83 5.74 5.92
C LEU A 112 -6.34 6.55 4.72
N THR A 113 -6.23 7.88 4.79
CA THR A 113 -6.62 8.78 3.69
C THR A 113 -5.80 8.48 2.43
N LYS A 114 -4.47 8.35 2.58
CA LYS A 114 -3.58 8.00 1.48
C LYS A 114 -3.89 6.62 0.91
N TRP A 115 -4.15 5.63 1.78
CA TRP A 115 -4.49 4.28 1.35
C TRP A 115 -5.77 4.27 0.51
N ASN A 116 -6.84 4.91 0.97
CA ASN A 116 -8.10 4.99 0.25
C ASN A 116 -7.95 5.65 -1.13
N ALA A 117 -7.16 6.73 -1.23
CA ALA A 117 -6.88 7.37 -2.51
C ALA A 117 -6.17 6.42 -3.50
N VAL A 118 -5.14 5.69 -3.04
CA VAL A 118 -4.41 4.72 -3.87
C VAL A 118 -5.31 3.57 -4.32
N VAL A 119 -6.18 3.07 -3.44
CA VAL A 119 -7.13 1.98 -3.77
C VAL A 119 -8.13 2.43 -4.81
N GLN A 120 -8.69 3.64 -4.67
CA GLN A 120 -9.60 4.22 -5.65
C GLN A 120 -8.93 4.36 -7.03
N ASP A 121 -7.70 4.91 -7.05
CA ASP A 121 -6.94 5.06 -8.29
C ASP A 121 -6.57 3.72 -8.93
N LEU A 122 -6.28 2.70 -8.10
CA LEU A 122 -5.92 1.36 -8.56
C LEU A 122 -7.12 0.66 -9.16
N GLN A 123 -8.27 0.72 -8.50
CA GLN A 123 -9.51 0.16 -9.02
C GLN A 123 -9.85 0.76 -10.39
N ALA A 124 -9.84 2.09 -10.49
CA ALA A 124 -10.11 2.78 -11.76
C ALA A 124 -9.08 2.48 -12.86
N ALA A 125 -7.84 2.15 -12.50
CA ALA A 125 -6.83 1.71 -13.46
C ALA A 125 -7.05 0.25 -13.90
N MET A 126 -7.44 -0.63 -12.97
CA MET A 126 -7.69 -2.05 -13.25
C MET A 126 -8.96 -2.27 -14.08
N GLU A 127 -10.00 -1.47 -13.87
CA GLU A 127 -11.26 -1.51 -14.64
C GLU A 127 -11.05 -1.30 -16.16
N GLN A 128 -9.93 -0.69 -16.56
CA GLN A 128 -9.60 -0.49 -17.97
C GLN A 128 -8.99 -1.73 -18.64
N VAL A 129 -8.56 -2.72 -17.86
CA VAL A 129 -7.73 -3.85 -18.34
C VAL A 129 -8.30 -5.21 -17.93
N PHE A 130 -9.01 -5.28 -16.81
CA PHE A 130 -9.45 -6.53 -16.19
C PHE A 130 -10.97 -6.58 -16.04
N PRO A 131 -11.57 -7.79 -16.08
CA PRO A 131 -12.97 -7.98 -15.71
C PRO A 131 -13.17 -7.77 -14.20
N GLU A 132 -14.38 -7.37 -13.82
CA GLU A 132 -14.76 -7.06 -12.43
C GLU A 132 -14.38 -8.15 -11.43
N CYS A 133 -14.65 -9.42 -11.74
CA CYS A 133 -14.32 -10.53 -10.82
C CYS A 133 -12.82 -10.62 -10.47
N THR A 134 -11.93 -10.33 -11.43
CA THR A 134 -10.47 -10.30 -11.18
C THR A 134 -10.07 -9.12 -10.30
N ILE A 135 -10.79 -8.01 -10.43
CA ILE A 135 -10.54 -6.82 -9.61
C ILE A 135 -10.99 -7.10 -8.17
N GLU A 136 -12.20 -7.64 -7.98
CA GLU A 136 -12.74 -8.01 -6.67
C GLU A 136 -11.82 -8.97 -5.93
N GLU A 137 -11.47 -10.10 -6.56
CA GLU A 137 -10.58 -11.11 -6.00
C GLU A 137 -9.25 -10.49 -5.57
N TRP A 138 -8.62 -9.70 -6.46
CA TRP A 138 -7.33 -9.12 -6.16
C TRP A 138 -7.40 -8.11 -5.01
N MET A 139 -8.43 -7.26 -4.98
CA MET A 139 -8.64 -6.29 -3.91
C MET A 139 -8.88 -7.00 -2.56
N GLU A 140 -9.69 -8.05 -2.55
CA GLU A 140 -9.99 -8.83 -1.35
C GLU A 140 -8.74 -9.50 -0.77
N GLU A 141 -7.90 -10.11 -1.61
CA GLU A 141 -6.69 -10.77 -1.13
C GLU A 141 -5.56 -9.81 -0.78
N ASN A 142 -5.40 -8.73 -1.56
CA ASN A 142 -4.19 -7.91 -1.50
C ASN A 142 -4.39 -6.56 -0.82
N VAL A 143 -5.60 -6.04 -0.70
CA VAL A 143 -5.85 -4.69 -0.16
C VAL A 143 -6.63 -4.75 1.14
N GLN A 144 -7.75 -5.47 1.13
CA GLN A 144 -8.70 -5.48 2.25
C GLN A 144 -8.08 -5.87 3.60
N PRO A 145 -7.19 -6.89 3.72
CA PRO A 145 -6.73 -7.34 5.03
C PRO A 145 -5.97 -6.26 5.82
N SER A 146 -5.12 -5.47 5.14
CA SER A 146 -4.37 -4.39 5.78
C SER A 146 -5.22 -3.14 5.95
N LEU A 147 -6.06 -2.79 4.96
CA LEU A 147 -6.94 -1.64 5.02
C LEU A 147 -7.95 -1.76 6.16
N GLN A 148 -8.58 -2.92 6.31
CA GLN A 148 -9.56 -3.16 7.37
C GLN A 148 -8.95 -3.06 8.76
N LYS A 149 -7.72 -3.57 8.95
CA LYS A 149 -6.99 -3.42 10.23
C LYS A 149 -6.74 -1.96 10.56
N LEU A 150 -6.29 -1.17 9.59
CA LEU A 150 -6.05 0.26 9.77
C LEU A 150 -7.35 1.01 10.07
N GLN A 151 -8.40 0.77 9.28
CA GLN A 151 -9.72 1.37 9.48
C GLN A 151 -10.27 1.05 10.88
N GLN A 152 -10.19 -0.21 11.31
CA GLN A 152 -10.64 -0.61 12.63
C GLN A 152 -9.94 0.15 13.75
N VAL A 153 -8.62 0.37 13.64
CA VAL A 153 -7.85 1.10 14.65
C VAL A 153 -8.26 2.58 14.69
N VAL A 154 -8.49 3.20 13.54
CA VAL A 154 -8.99 4.58 13.46
C VAL A 154 -10.40 4.68 14.03
N ASP A 155 -11.29 3.75 13.70
CA ASP A 155 -12.66 3.72 14.23
C ASP A 155 -12.69 3.52 15.75
N ASP A 156 -11.85 2.62 16.27
CA ASP A 156 -11.72 2.37 17.71
C ASP A 156 -11.20 3.62 18.42
N LEU A 157 -10.31 4.36 17.78
CA LEU A 157 -9.73 5.60 18.32
C LEU A 157 -10.79 6.69 18.43
N ASP A 158 -11.58 6.90 17.38
CA ASP A 158 -12.67 7.86 17.38
C ASP A 158 -13.72 7.52 18.46
N LYS A 159 -14.07 6.23 18.60
CA LYS A 159 -14.98 5.78 19.68
C LYS A 159 -14.41 6.04 21.07
N ALA A 160 -13.11 5.84 21.27
CA ALA A 160 -12.47 6.08 22.57
C ALA A 160 -12.43 7.57 22.92
N ILE A 161 -12.13 8.43 21.94
CA ILE A 161 -12.16 9.90 22.10
C ILE A 161 -13.58 10.36 22.47
N GLN A 162 -14.61 9.89 21.75
CA GLN A 162 -16.00 10.22 22.03
C GLN A 162 -16.44 9.80 23.44
N ALA A 163 -16.05 8.60 23.88
CA ALA A 163 -16.38 8.10 25.22
C ALA A 163 -15.79 8.99 26.33
N GLN A 164 -14.58 9.53 26.15
CA GLN A 164 -13.98 10.45 27.11
C GLN A 164 -14.68 11.81 27.16
N SER A 165 -15.17 12.30 26.03
CA SER A 165 -15.95 13.54 25.98
C SER A 165 -17.31 13.39 26.69
N GLN A 166 -17.90 12.19 26.66
CA GLN A 166 -19.17 11.90 27.33
C GLN A 166 -19.02 11.60 28.83
N GLY A 167 -17.87 11.07 29.25
CA GLY A 167 -17.58 10.73 30.66
C GLY A 167 -17.22 11.92 31.57
N HIS A 168 -17.01 13.13 31.03
CA HIS A 168 -16.66 14.34 31.81
C HIS A 168 -17.87 15.08 32.43
N PHE A 169 -19.07 14.48 32.42
CA PHE A 169 -20.29 15.05 33.01
C PHE A 169 -20.83 14.31 34.25
N HIS A 170 -19.98 13.58 34.97
CA HIS A 170 -20.35 12.98 36.27
C HIS A 170 -19.28 13.21 37.34
#